data_AF-A0A2E2B2S5-F1
#
_entry.id   AF-A0A2E2B2S5-F1
#
_cell.length_a   1.000
_cell.length_b   1.000
_cell.length_c   1.000
_cell.angle_alpha   90.00
_cell.angle_beta   90.00
_cell.angle_gamma   90.00
#
_symmetry.space_group_name_H-M   'P 1'
#
loop_
_entity.id
_entity.type
_entity.pdbx_description
1 polymer ?
#
loop_
_entity_poly.entity_id
_entity_poly.type
_entity_poly.pdbx_seq_one_letter_code
_entity_poly.pdbx_strand_id
1 'polypeptide(L)'
;MPQLALFWKLLETRPDRTAVISEWQRVSDDRMDSVRRLLLLHERSASTYPNPHPAGQPLKIVRHANGAIVAVDDTDYENRLELTDEDIGLYQLNLASLRSMLCDTLDSVNIAKTPIDQNGRMLQIGNWEPRKSASFPVYLLLCMQSKMLREQLLKLQSSFTRGGALLLTPSRLHWTDAICDLARKQKMLMVSLDEVIEPRSDGFMETPAWEEYMQAFAQMIKMTLPGNYRQKNPLAKRAELMAKAEKVKVALLEHIRSSRDGVVANLDAGKGATLVKFLTKTELANLAGLEPHNITRCFRADPQLKILYEIANDPEELLRFGK
;
A
#
# COMPACT_ATOMS: atom_id res chain seq x y z
N MET A 1 -17.39 -7.55 -11.01
CA MET A 1 -16.65 -8.52 -10.17
C MET A 1 -15.68 -7.75 -9.29
N PRO A 2 -15.37 -8.22 -8.07
CA PRO A 2 -14.37 -7.56 -7.23
C PRO A 2 -13.03 -7.51 -7.97
N GLN A 3 -12.42 -6.33 -8.03
CA GLN A 3 -11.09 -6.13 -8.61
C GLN A 3 -10.09 -6.96 -7.78
N LEU A 4 -9.15 -7.67 -8.42
CA LEU A 4 -8.22 -8.63 -7.78
C LEU A 4 -8.82 -9.92 -7.16
N ALA A 5 -10.06 -10.29 -7.48
CA ALA A 5 -10.64 -11.56 -7.02
C ALA A 5 -9.75 -12.79 -7.33
N LEU A 6 -9.11 -12.80 -8.51
CA LEU A 6 -8.20 -13.89 -8.91
C LEU A 6 -6.91 -13.89 -8.08
N PHE A 7 -6.38 -12.73 -7.73
CA PHE A 7 -5.20 -12.61 -6.86
C PHE A 7 -5.50 -13.18 -5.48
N TRP A 8 -6.60 -12.77 -4.84
CA TRP A 8 -7.01 -13.29 -3.54
C TRP A 8 -7.25 -14.80 -3.57
N LYS A 9 -7.92 -15.29 -4.62
CA LYS A 9 -8.13 -16.72 -4.84
C LYS A 9 -6.81 -17.48 -5.02
N LEU A 10 -5.81 -16.91 -5.69
CA LEU A 10 -4.50 -17.54 -5.85
C LEU A 10 -3.81 -17.72 -4.49
N LEU A 11 -3.94 -16.76 -3.58
CA LEU A 11 -3.38 -16.87 -2.23
C LEU A 11 -4.03 -17.99 -1.39
N GLU A 12 -5.26 -18.37 -1.71
CA GLU A 12 -6.00 -19.46 -1.06
C GLU A 12 -5.86 -20.80 -1.80
N THR A 13 -5.34 -20.81 -3.03
CA THR A 13 -5.25 -22.04 -3.83
C THR A 13 -3.83 -22.50 -4.07
N ARG A 14 -2.82 -21.73 -3.63
CA ARG A 14 -1.42 -22.05 -3.82
C ARG A 14 -0.64 -22.13 -2.49
N PRO A 15 -0.07 -23.31 -2.12
CA PRO A 15 0.50 -23.53 -0.78
C PRO A 15 1.72 -22.68 -0.45
N ASP A 16 2.63 -22.54 -1.40
CA ASP A 16 3.89 -21.83 -1.27
C ASP A 16 3.77 -20.36 -1.68
N ARG A 17 2.65 -19.99 -2.30
CA ARG A 17 2.34 -18.65 -2.83
C ARG A 17 3.44 -18.18 -3.79
N THR A 18 3.98 -19.11 -4.57
CA THR A 18 4.97 -18.83 -5.62
C THR A 18 4.33 -18.87 -6.99
N ALA A 19 4.73 -18.00 -7.90
CA ALA A 19 4.27 -18.05 -9.29
C ALA A 19 5.31 -17.38 -10.19
N VAL A 20 5.32 -17.73 -11.48
CA VAL A 20 6.06 -16.94 -12.47
C VAL A 20 5.37 -15.59 -12.69
N ILE A 21 6.10 -14.61 -13.22
CA ILE A 21 5.59 -13.24 -13.37
C ILE A 21 4.31 -13.18 -14.22
N SER A 22 4.19 -14.03 -15.24
CA SER A 22 3.02 -14.09 -16.13
C SER A 22 1.76 -14.59 -15.44
N GLU A 23 1.88 -15.50 -14.47
CA GLU A 23 0.74 -15.91 -13.63
C GLU A 23 0.31 -14.78 -12.71
N TRP A 24 1.26 -14.06 -12.09
CA TRP A 24 0.96 -12.89 -11.28
C TRP A 24 0.26 -11.79 -12.09
N GLN A 25 0.73 -11.52 -13.31
CA GLN A 25 0.08 -10.58 -14.23
C GLN A 25 -1.36 -11.02 -14.53
N ARG A 26 -1.57 -12.30 -14.86
CA ARG A 26 -2.90 -12.84 -15.17
C ARG A 26 -3.90 -12.67 -14.02
N VAL A 27 -3.46 -12.84 -12.77
CA VAL A 27 -4.36 -12.68 -11.60
C VAL A 27 -4.49 -11.25 -11.10
N SER A 28 -3.57 -10.37 -11.53
CA SER A 28 -3.52 -8.95 -11.13
C SER A 28 -4.14 -8.01 -12.17
N ASP A 29 -4.38 -8.49 -13.39
CA ASP A 29 -4.91 -7.70 -14.52
C ASP A 29 -4.07 -6.42 -14.74
N ASP A 30 -4.71 -5.26 -14.89
CA ASP A 30 -4.05 -3.95 -15.06
C ASP A 30 -3.40 -3.40 -13.76
N ARG A 31 -3.39 -4.17 -12.66
CA ARG A 31 -2.88 -3.77 -11.33
C ARG A 31 -1.56 -4.44 -10.95
N MET A 32 -0.83 -4.94 -11.92
CA MET A 32 0.44 -5.63 -11.66
C MET A 32 1.43 -4.78 -10.87
N ASP A 33 1.48 -3.46 -11.08
CA ASP A 33 2.41 -2.58 -10.34
C ASP A 33 2.16 -2.57 -8.83
N SER A 34 0.90 -2.63 -8.42
CA SER A 34 0.52 -2.72 -6.99
C SER A 34 0.91 -4.07 -6.41
N VAL A 35 0.72 -5.16 -7.17
CA VAL A 35 1.05 -6.52 -6.73
C VAL A 35 2.56 -6.77 -6.73
N ARG A 36 3.31 -6.23 -7.69
CA ARG A 36 4.76 -6.44 -7.84
C ARG A 36 5.54 -6.06 -6.58
N ARG A 37 5.11 -5.02 -5.86
CA ARG A 37 5.71 -4.59 -4.57
C ARG A 37 5.54 -5.60 -3.44
N LEU A 38 4.57 -6.51 -3.58
CA LEU A 38 4.30 -7.59 -2.64
C LEU A 38 5.05 -8.88 -2.99
N LEU A 39 5.87 -8.89 -4.05
CA LEU A 39 6.56 -10.07 -4.53
C LEU A 39 8.06 -10.00 -4.24
N LEU A 40 8.64 -11.14 -3.88
CA LEU A 40 10.09 -11.34 -3.78
C LEU A 40 10.50 -12.41 -4.80
N LEU A 41 11.62 -12.16 -5.49
CA LEU A 41 12.24 -13.19 -6.32
C LEU A 41 12.68 -14.35 -5.42
N HIS A 42 12.29 -15.56 -5.81
CA HIS A 42 12.63 -16.80 -5.14
C HIS A 42 13.85 -17.43 -5.81
N GLU A 43 14.71 -18.11 -5.05
CA GLU A 43 15.97 -18.68 -5.54
C GLU A 43 15.80 -19.80 -6.58
N ARG A 44 14.58 -20.29 -6.76
CA ARG A 44 14.27 -21.41 -7.66
C ARG A 44 13.64 -20.87 -8.92
N SER A 45 14.02 -21.44 -10.05
CA SER A 45 13.28 -21.25 -11.31
C SER A 45 12.09 -22.21 -11.38
N ALA A 46 11.09 -21.83 -12.15
CA ALA A 46 9.95 -22.67 -12.45
C ALA A 46 10.38 -23.85 -13.34
N SER A 47 9.78 -25.01 -13.11
CA SER A 47 9.89 -26.17 -14.00
C SER A 47 8.80 -26.22 -15.06
N THR A 48 7.74 -25.43 -14.88
CA THR A 48 6.59 -25.33 -15.77
C THR A 48 6.19 -23.87 -15.99
N TYR A 49 5.63 -23.57 -17.15
CA TYR A 49 5.16 -22.25 -17.54
C TYR A 49 3.65 -22.28 -17.82
N PRO A 50 2.86 -21.25 -17.47
CA PRO A 50 1.43 -21.26 -17.77
C PRO A 50 1.17 -21.32 -19.27
N ASN A 51 0.25 -22.19 -19.67
CA ASN A 51 -0.18 -22.24 -21.05
C ASN A 51 -0.88 -20.93 -21.44
N PRO A 52 -0.58 -20.33 -22.60
CA PRO A 52 -1.36 -19.21 -23.14
C PRO A 52 -2.81 -19.61 -23.45
N HIS A 53 -3.06 -20.86 -23.80
CA HIS A 53 -4.40 -21.37 -24.05
C HIS A 53 -5.12 -21.66 -22.72
N PRO A 54 -6.32 -21.09 -22.46
CA PRO A 54 -7.01 -21.22 -21.17
C PRO A 54 -7.33 -22.65 -20.70
N ALA A 55 -7.44 -23.61 -21.63
CA ALA A 55 -7.72 -25.02 -21.35
C ALA A 55 -6.48 -25.92 -21.50
N GLY A 56 -5.33 -25.34 -21.85
CA GLY A 56 -4.08 -26.07 -22.05
C GLY A 56 -3.42 -26.46 -20.73
N GLN A 57 -2.70 -27.58 -20.75
CA GLN A 57 -1.89 -28.00 -19.60
C GLN A 57 -0.66 -27.09 -19.46
N PRO A 58 -0.14 -26.86 -18.24
CA PRO A 58 1.11 -26.14 -18.04
C PRO A 58 2.23 -26.71 -18.91
N LEU A 59 2.94 -25.83 -19.60
CA LEU A 59 4.02 -26.18 -20.50
C LEU A 59 5.28 -26.53 -19.70
N LYS A 60 6.06 -27.50 -20.16
CA LYS A 60 7.33 -27.87 -19.55
C LYS A 60 8.43 -26.91 -19.97
N ILE A 61 9.20 -26.41 -19.00
CA ILE A 61 10.36 -25.55 -19.29
C ILE A 61 11.57 -26.42 -19.57
N VAL A 62 12.22 -26.18 -20.71
CA VAL A 62 13.44 -26.87 -21.17
C VAL A 62 14.53 -25.84 -21.42
N ARG A 63 15.72 -26.09 -20.85
CA ARG A 63 16.94 -25.34 -21.16
C ARG A 63 17.79 -26.17 -22.12
N HIS A 64 18.08 -25.62 -23.29
CA HIS A 64 18.93 -26.24 -24.30
C HIS A 64 20.41 -25.93 -24.05
N ALA A 65 21.31 -26.76 -24.59
CA ALA A 65 22.76 -26.59 -24.44
C ALA A 65 23.30 -25.29 -25.04
N ASN A 66 22.59 -24.69 -26.00
CA ASN A 66 22.92 -23.38 -26.58
C ASN A 66 22.48 -22.20 -25.68
N GLY A 67 21.94 -22.47 -24.49
CA GLY A 67 21.44 -21.45 -23.56
C GLY A 67 20.00 -21.02 -23.79
N ALA A 68 19.34 -21.48 -24.87
CA ALA A 68 17.94 -21.15 -25.13
C ALA A 68 17.01 -21.79 -24.08
N ILE A 69 16.02 -21.02 -23.63
CA ILE A 69 14.99 -21.46 -22.70
C ILE A 69 13.67 -21.47 -23.45
N VAL A 70 12.99 -22.61 -23.47
CA VAL A 70 11.70 -22.74 -24.14
C VAL A 70 10.69 -23.44 -23.23
N ALA A 71 9.43 -23.04 -23.34
CA ALA A 71 8.31 -23.80 -22.81
C ALA A 71 7.65 -24.60 -23.94
N VAL A 72 7.48 -25.90 -23.74
CA VAL A 72 6.94 -26.85 -24.72
C VAL A 72 5.77 -27.62 -24.15
N ASP A 73 4.81 -27.98 -25.01
CA ASP A 73 3.77 -28.93 -24.65
C ASP A 73 4.35 -30.35 -24.78
N ASP A 74 4.14 -31.20 -23.76
CA ASP A 74 4.64 -32.59 -23.81
C ASP A 74 3.95 -33.41 -24.91
N THR A 75 2.81 -32.95 -25.44
CA THR A 75 2.05 -33.60 -26.53
C THR A 75 2.29 -32.97 -27.90
N ASP A 76 2.85 -31.76 -27.95
CA ASP A 76 3.10 -31.00 -29.17
C ASP A 76 4.38 -30.17 -29.06
N TYR A 77 5.49 -30.76 -29.50
CA TYR A 77 6.82 -30.15 -29.46
C TYR A 77 7.03 -29.05 -30.52
N GLU A 78 6.11 -28.88 -31.47
CA GLU A 78 6.22 -27.82 -32.49
C GLU A 78 5.76 -26.47 -31.92
N ASN A 79 4.83 -26.49 -30.97
CA ASN A 79 4.35 -25.31 -30.26
C ASN A 79 5.27 -24.95 -29.08
N ARG A 80 6.35 -24.21 -29.40
CA ARG A 80 7.32 -23.70 -28.41
C ARG A 80 7.13 -22.21 -28.13
N LEU A 81 7.26 -21.83 -26.87
CA LEU A 81 7.38 -20.44 -26.44
C LEU A 81 8.82 -20.18 -26.02
N GLU A 82 9.47 -19.19 -26.64
CA GLU A 82 10.78 -18.72 -26.21
C GLU A 82 10.63 -17.91 -24.91
N LEU A 83 11.47 -18.22 -23.93
CA LEU A 83 11.46 -17.61 -22.60
C LEU A 83 12.84 -17.03 -22.28
N THR A 84 12.84 -16.05 -21.39
CA THR A 84 14.04 -15.50 -20.76
C THR A 84 14.24 -16.07 -19.36
N ASP A 85 15.40 -15.84 -18.75
CA ASP A 85 15.62 -16.17 -17.34
C ASP A 85 14.65 -15.43 -16.41
N GLU A 86 14.19 -14.23 -16.78
CA GLU A 86 13.21 -13.47 -16.01
C GLU A 86 11.82 -14.13 -16.03
N ASP A 87 11.41 -14.71 -17.16
CA ASP A 87 10.10 -15.33 -17.34
C ASP A 87 9.94 -16.59 -16.49
N ILE A 88 11.04 -17.31 -16.26
CA ILE A 88 11.06 -18.54 -15.47
C ILE A 88 11.40 -18.29 -13.99
N GLY A 89 11.68 -17.04 -13.61
CA GLY A 89 11.88 -16.66 -12.22
C GLY A 89 10.60 -16.90 -11.42
N LEU A 90 10.69 -17.65 -10.31
CA LEU A 90 9.58 -17.76 -9.37
C LEU A 90 9.57 -16.55 -8.44
N TYR A 91 8.38 -16.00 -8.23
CA TYR A 91 8.15 -14.91 -7.31
C TYR A 91 7.24 -15.39 -6.20
N GLN A 92 7.68 -15.24 -4.95
CA GLN A 92 6.91 -15.56 -3.75
C GLN A 92 6.24 -14.31 -3.20
N LEU A 93 5.01 -14.44 -2.70
CA LEU A 93 4.36 -13.39 -1.92
C LEU A 93 5.17 -13.07 -0.65
N ASN A 94 5.65 -11.84 -0.53
CA ASN A 94 6.33 -11.30 0.63
C ASN A 94 5.32 -10.98 1.75
N LEU A 95 5.30 -11.80 2.80
CA LEU A 95 4.38 -11.60 3.91
C LEU A 95 4.71 -10.35 4.74
N ALA A 96 5.95 -9.88 4.72
CA ALA A 96 6.33 -8.63 5.35
C ALA A 96 5.75 -7.43 4.62
N SER A 97 5.92 -7.36 3.30
CA SER A 97 5.32 -6.32 2.47
C SER A 97 3.79 -6.35 2.56
N LEU A 98 3.19 -7.55 2.54
CA LEU A 98 1.75 -7.71 2.69
C LEU A 98 1.26 -7.20 4.05
N ARG A 99 1.93 -7.54 5.16
CA ARG A 99 1.57 -7.03 6.49
C ARG A 99 1.61 -5.51 6.53
N SER A 100 2.67 -4.90 6.03
CA SER A 100 2.80 -3.45 6.00
C SER A 100 1.70 -2.82 5.17
N MET A 101 1.46 -3.32 3.96
CA MET A 101 0.38 -2.84 3.09
C MET A 101 -0.98 -2.91 3.79
N LEU A 102 -1.32 -4.05 4.43
CA LEU A 102 -2.60 -4.19 5.12
C LEU A 102 -2.76 -3.20 6.28
N CYS A 103 -1.70 -2.93 7.04
CA CYS A 103 -1.76 -1.96 8.14
C CYS A 103 -1.79 -0.50 7.66
N ASP A 104 -1.15 -0.22 6.52
CA ASP A 104 -1.19 1.11 5.90
C ASP A 104 -2.55 1.39 5.26
N THR A 105 -3.21 0.35 4.74
CA THR A 105 -4.53 0.44 4.09
C THR A 105 -5.68 0.42 5.09
N LEU A 106 -5.70 -0.51 6.05
CA LEU A 106 -6.82 -0.70 6.98
C LEU A 106 -6.73 0.26 8.17
N ASP A 107 -7.78 1.04 8.37
CA ASP A 107 -7.77 2.08 9.39
C ASP A 107 -7.67 1.51 10.80
N SER A 108 -6.91 2.22 11.64
CA SER A 108 -6.73 1.93 13.07
C SER A 108 -6.10 0.56 13.37
N VAL A 109 -5.43 -0.07 12.39
CA VAL A 109 -4.62 -1.28 12.57
C VAL A 109 -3.14 -0.90 12.71
N ASN A 110 -2.61 -1.05 13.92
CA ASN A 110 -1.19 -0.80 14.20
C ASN A 110 -0.37 -2.06 13.92
N ILE A 111 0.70 -1.92 13.13
CA ILE A 111 1.55 -3.05 12.70
C ILE A 111 2.15 -3.82 13.89
N ALA A 112 2.08 -5.15 13.81
CA ALA A 112 2.66 -6.03 14.82
C ALA A 112 4.18 -6.12 14.66
N LYS A 113 4.88 -6.20 15.80
CA LYS A 113 6.34 -6.43 15.85
C LYS A 113 6.72 -7.92 15.91
N THR A 114 5.74 -8.81 15.84
CA THR A 114 5.99 -10.25 15.86
C THR A 114 6.83 -10.67 14.65
N PRO A 115 7.77 -11.62 14.82
CA PRO A 115 8.50 -12.20 13.70
C PRO A 115 7.54 -12.77 12.65
N ILE A 116 7.94 -12.70 11.38
CA ILE A 116 7.18 -13.26 10.27
C ILE A 116 7.80 -14.59 9.89
N ASP A 117 6.99 -15.66 9.94
CA ASP A 117 7.28 -16.89 9.22
C ASP A 117 6.76 -16.75 7.78
N GLN A 118 7.68 -16.63 6.83
CA GLN A 118 7.40 -16.45 5.40
C GLN A 118 6.62 -17.63 4.79
N ASN A 119 6.70 -18.81 5.41
CA ASN A 119 5.95 -20.02 5.05
C ASN A 119 4.72 -20.24 5.93
N GLY A 120 4.49 -19.36 6.90
CA GLY A 120 3.39 -19.41 7.84
C GLY A 120 2.03 -19.30 7.14
N ARG A 121 1.04 -20.00 7.67
CA ARG A 121 -0.38 -19.92 7.24
C ARG A 121 -1.18 -18.93 8.05
N MET A 122 -0.60 -18.46 9.16
CA MET A 122 -1.20 -17.53 10.09
C MET A 122 -0.16 -16.47 10.41
N LEU A 123 -0.55 -15.22 10.28
CA LEU A 123 0.30 -14.07 10.52
C LEU A 123 -0.47 -13.07 11.36
N GLN A 124 0.06 -12.68 12.52
CA GLN A 124 -0.46 -11.49 13.19
C GLN A 124 0.02 -10.27 12.42
N ILE A 125 -0.90 -9.56 11.77
CA ILE A 125 -0.55 -8.37 11.01
C ILE A 125 -0.41 -7.15 11.92
N GLY A 126 -1.21 -7.09 12.98
CA GLY A 126 -1.30 -5.91 13.83
C GLY A 126 -2.27 -6.07 14.98
N ASN A 127 -2.59 -4.93 15.59
CA ASN A 127 -3.69 -4.79 16.53
C ASN A 127 -4.60 -3.65 16.09
N TRP A 128 -5.89 -3.89 16.12
CA TRP A 128 -6.90 -2.86 15.94
C TRP A 128 -7.14 -2.15 17.27
N GLU A 129 -6.92 -0.84 17.28
CA GLU A 129 -6.88 -0.01 18.49
C GLU A 129 -7.87 1.16 18.42
N PRO A 130 -9.16 0.91 18.67
CA PRO A 130 -10.19 1.94 18.52
C PRO A 130 -10.14 3.03 19.60
N ARG A 131 -9.41 2.76 20.69
CA ARG A 131 -9.07 3.72 21.75
C ARG A 131 -7.86 3.20 22.51
N LYS A 132 -7.15 4.10 23.23
CA LYS A 132 -5.88 3.80 23.94
C LYS A 132 -5.92 2.61 24.92
N SER A 133 -7.09 2.21 25.41
CA SER A 133 -7.26 1.12 26.37
C SER A 133 -7.78 -0.19 25.77
N ALA A 134 -8.01 -0.24 24.46
CA ALA A 134 -8.55 -1.40 23.75
C ALA A 134 -7.62 -1.75 22.59
N SER A 135 -7.11 -2.98 22.61
CA SER A 135 -6.22 -3.50 21.57
C SER A 135 -6.65 -4.93 21.27
N PHE A 136 -7.04 -5.17 20.02
CA PHE A 136 -7.52 -6.46 19.55
C PHE A 136 -6.61 -6.97 18.44
N PRO A 137 -6.07 -8.18 18.55
CA PRO A 137 -5.14 -8.67 17.54
C PRO A 137 -5.87 -8.94 16.22
N VAL A 138 -5.18 -8.63 15.13
CA VAL A 138 -5.63 -8.85 13.76
C VAL A 138 -4.72 -9.90 13.13
N TYR A 139 -5.30 -11.02 12.73
CA TYR A 139 -4.59 -12.11 12.07
C TYR A 139 -5.00 -12.20 10.60
N LEU A 140 -4.03 -12.48 9.74
CA LEU A 140 -4.25 -12.96 8.39
C LEU A 140 -4.11 -14.49 8.37
N LEU A 141 -5.12 -15.17 7.83
CA LEU A 141 -5.18 -16.62 7.66
C LEU A 141 -5.14 -16.98 6.17
N LEU A 142 -4.02 -17.56 5.75
CA LEU A 142 -3.76 -18.03 4.39
C LEU A 142 -3.94 -19.55 4.35
N CYS A 143 -5.21 -19.98 4.40
CA CYS A 143 -5.59 -21.38 4.45
C CYS A 143 -6.20 -21.82 3.12
N MET A 144 -5.83 -23.00 2.64
CA MET A 144 -6.29 -23.50 1.33
C MET A 144 -7.49 -24.42 1.36
N GLN A 145 -7.94 -24.74 2.57
CA GLN A 145 -9.03 -25.69 2.81
C GLN A 145 -9.76 -25.27 4.08
N SER A 146 -11.08 -25.49 4.11
CA SER A 146 -11.90 -25.24 5.30
C SER A 146 -11.41 -26.01 6.52
N LYS A 147 -10.89 -27.24 6.36
CA LYS A 147 -10.29 -28.02 7.46
C LYS A 147 -9.09 -27.30 8.07
N MET A 148 -8.19 -26.77 7.23
CA MET A 148 -7.01 -26.03 7.68
C MET A 148 -7.40 -24.74 8.40
N LEU A 149 -8.39 -24.02 7.87
CA LEU A 149 -8.92 -22.79 8.50
C LEU A 149 -9.48 -23.09 9.89
N ARG A 150 -10.26 -24.17 10.01
CA ARG A 150 -10.79 -24.66 11.30
C ARG A 150 -9.67 -24.99 12.29
N GLU A 151 -8.61 -25.69 11.86
CA GLU A 151 -7.47 -26.04 12.72
C GLU A 151 -6.74 -24.79 13.23
N GLN A 152 -6.51 -23.78 12.39
CA GLN A 152 -5.89 -22.51 12.83
C GLN A 152 -6.78 -21.76 13.82
N LEU A 153 -8.08 -21.75 13.57
CA LEU A 153 -9.05 -21.12 14.47
C LEU A 153 -9.03 -21.77 15.86
N LEU A 154 -9.03 -23.10 15.93
CA LEU A 154 -8.94 -23.83 17.21
C LEU A 154 -7.62 -23.52 17.96
N LYS A 155 -6.50 -23.45 17.23
CA LYS A 155 -5.20 -23.05 17.82
C LYS A 155 -5.25 -21.64 18.41
N LEU A 156 -5.82 -20.68 17.67
CA LEU A 156 -6.01 -19.32 18.17
C LEU A 156 -6.88 -19.31 19.43
N GLN A 157 -8.02 -19.99 19.42
CA GLN A 157 -8.92 -20.05 20.57
C GLN A 157 -8.25 -20.59 21.83
N SER A 158 -7.40 -21.61 21.69
CA SER A 158 -6.63 -22.15 22.84
C SER A 158 -5.60 -21.17 23.40
N SER A 159 -5.15 -20.20 22.59
CA SER A 159 -4.14 -19.21 22.97
C SER A 159 -4.74 -17.94 23.57
N PHE A 160 -6.06 -17.72 23.42
CA PHE A 160 -6.75 -16.53 23.91
C PHE A 160 -7.36 -16.74 25.29
N THR A 161 -6.84 -15.99 26.27
CA THR A 161 -7.45 -15.86 27.60
C THR A 161 -8.55 -14.80 27.65
N ARG A 162 -8.54 -13.83 26.73
CA ARG A 162 -9.60 -12.83 26.54
C ARG A 162 -10.12 -12.94 25.11
N GLY A 163 -11.43 -13.13 24.95
CA GLY A 163 -12.08 -13.19 23.63
C GLY A 163 -12.03 -11.85 22.89
N GLY A 164 -12.11 -11.89 21.56
CA GLY A 164 -12.01 -10.72 20.70
C GLY A 164 -10.77 -10.73 19.82
N ALA A 165 -10.94 -11.01 18.52
CA ALA A 165 -9.90 -10.86 17.50
C ALA A 165 -10.54 -10.62 16.13
N LEU A 166 -9.78 -10.01 15.23
CA LEU A 166 -10.14 -9.88 13.81
C LEU A 166 -9.36 -10.93 13.01
N LEU A 167 -10.07 -11.70 12.19
CA LEU A 167 -9.52 -12.78 11.37
C LEU A 167 -9.73 -12.46 9.90
N LEU A 168 -8.69 -11.97 9.24
CA LEU A 168 -8.69 -11.68 7.82
C LEU A 168 -8.42 -12.97 7.03
N THR A 169 -9.21 -13.21 6.00
CA THR A 169 -8.95 -14.23 4.95
C THR A 169 -8.91 -13.53 3.59
N PRO A 170 -8.17 -14.05 2.60
CA PRO A 170 -8.17 -13.45 1.26
C PRO A 170 -9.57 -13.33 0.66
N SER A 171 -10.38 -14.39 0.76
CA SER A 171 -11.80 -14.36 0.36
C SER A 171 -12.67 -15.17 1.34
N ARG A 172 -13.96 -15.34 1.01
CA ARG A 172 -14.87 -16.24 1.74
C ARG A 172 -14.82 -17.70 1.26
N LEU A 173 -13.91 -18.06 0.36
CA LEU A 173 -13.87 -19.36 -0.33
C LEU A 173 -13.95 -20.57 0.62
N HIS A 174 -13.32 -20.47 1.79
CA HIS A 174 -13.26 -21.57 2.76
C HIS A 174 -14.18 -21.41 3.97
N TRP A 175 -15.05 -20.41 3.97
CA TRP A 175 -15.98 -20.16 5.06
C TRP A 175 -17.10 -21.19 5.02
N THR A 176 -17.46 -21.72 6.18
CA THR A 176 -18.61 -22.59 6.38
C THR A 176 -19.31 -22.15 7.65
N ASP A 177 -20.60 -22.46 7.80
CA ASP A 177 -21.36 -22.10 8.99
C ASP A 177 -20.68 -22.59 10.27
N ALA A 178 -20.14 -23.82 10.23
CA ALA A 178 -19.39 -24.40 11.35
C ALA A 178 -18.12 -23.62 11.73
N ILE A 179 -17.43 -23.01 10.76
CA ILE A 179 -16.24 -22.16 11.02
C ILE A 179 -16.69 -20.80 11.54
N CYS A 180 -17.70 -20.19 10.93
CA CYS A 180 -18.26 -18.92 11.37
C CYS A 180 -18.76 -19.01 12.82
N ASP A 181 -19.50 -20.07 13.17
CA ASP A 181 -19.98 -20.31 14.52
C ASP A 181 -18.86 -20.59 15.50
N LEU A 182 -17.82 -21.31 15.07
CA LEU A 182 -16.63 -21.51 15.88
C LEU A 182 -15.98 -20.16 16.21
N ALA A 183 -15.81 -19.26 15.25
CA ALA A 183 -15.20 -17.95 15.45
C ALA A 183 -16.04 -17.09 16.41
N ARG A 184 -17.36 -17.05 16.20
CA ARG A 184 -18.31 -16.29 17.03
C ARG A 184 -18.27 -16.71 18.51
N LYS A 185 -18.06 -17.99 18.82
CA LYS A 185 -17.96 -18.47 20.23
C LYS A 185 -16.89 -17.77 21.04
N GLN A 186 -15.80 -17.31 20.40
CA GLN A 186 -14.71 -16.56 21.04
C GLN A 186 -14.68 -15.08 20.64
N LYS A 187 -15.82 -14.57 20.14
CA LYS A 187 -15.97 -13.20 19.65
C LYS A 187 -14.91 -12.84 18.60
N MET A 188 -14.55 -13.79 17.74
CA MET A 188 -13.65 -13.54 16.62
C MET A 188 -14.48 -13.18 15.41
N LEU A 189 -14.22 -12.02 14.82
CA LEU A 189 -14.89 -11.60 13.59
C LEU A 189 -14.03 -11.99 12.40
N MET A 190 -14.63 -12.75 11.47
CA MET A 190 -14.03 -13.05 10.19
C MET A 190 -14.30 -11.92 9.19
N VAL A 191 -13.29 -11.54 8.43
CA VAL A 191 -13.34 -10.45 7.44
C VAL A 191 -12.65 -10.90 6.16
N SER A 192 -13.28 -10.63 5.02
CA SER A 192 -12.78 -11.01 3.70
C SER A 192 -12.01 -9.86 3.06
N LEU A 193 -10.74 -10.05 2.70
CA LEU A 193 -9.90 -8.98 2.13
C LEU A 193 -10.42 -8.48 0.78
N ASP A 194 -10.96 -9.37 -0.05
CA ASP A 194 -11.59 -9.02 -1.33
C ASP A 194 -12.85 -8.14 -1.21
N GLU A 195 -13.38 -7.96 0.00
CA GLU A 195 -14.49 -7.06 0.29
C GLU A 195 -14.04 -5.74 0.90
N VAL A 196 -12.95 -5.76 1.69
CA VAL A 196 -12.51 -4.60 2.47
C VAL A 196 -11.33 -3.85 1.85
N ILE A 197 -10.69 -4.41 0.82
CA ILE A 197 -9.59 -3.80 0.09
C ILE A 197 -9.85 -3.83 -1.41
N GLU A 198 -9.65 -2.69 -2.04
CA GLU A 198 -9.66 -2.56 -3.50
C GLU A 198 -8.35 -1.94 -4.01
N PRO A 199 -7.90 -2.29 -5.23
CA PRO A 199 -6.73 -1.69 -5.83
C PRO A 199 -7.00 -0.25 -6.29
N ARG A 200 -5.97 0.58 -6.23
CA ARG A 200 -5.92 1.94 -6.79
C ARG A 200 -4.70 2.07 -7.71
N SER A 201 -4.65 3.15 -8.50
CA SER A 201 -3.55 3.48 -9.43
C SER A 201 -2.15 3.43 -8.82
N ASP A 202 -2.01 3.63 -7.51
CA ASP A 202 -0.73 3.71 -6.80
C ASP A 202 -0.61 2.76 -5.59
N GLY A 203 -1.57 1.83 -5.41
CA GLY A 203 -1.55 0.89 -4.30
C GLY A 203 -2.91 0.26 -4.01
N PHE A 204 -3.28 0.25 -2.73
CA PHE A 204 -4.51 -0.35 -2.21
C PHE A 204 -5.25 0.66 -1.33
N MET A 205 -6.57 0.60 -1.35
CA MET A 205 -7.43 1.43 -0.52
C MET A 205 -8.49 0.58 0.18
N GLU A 206 -8.87 1.04 1.37
CA GLU A 206 -9.93 0.45 2.16
C GLU A 206 -11.30 0.79 1.55
N THR A 207 -12.21 -0.19 1.52
CA THR A 207 -13.60 0.01 1.09
C THR A 207 -14.50 0.36 2.29
N PRO A 208 -15.71 0.91 2.06
CA PRO A 208 -16.67 1.16 3.13
C PRO A 208 -17.05 -0.10 3.96
N ALA A 209 -16.91 -1.30 3.38
CA ALA A 209 -17.23 -2.55 4.06
C ALA A 209 -16.37 -2.77 5.32
N TRP A 210 -15.14 -2.25 5.35
CA TRP A 210 -14.31 -2.32 6.56
C TRP A 210 -15.00 -1.70 7.77
N GLU A 211 -15.66 -0.54 7.59
CA GLU A 211 -16.37 0.12 8.68
C GLU A 211 -17.54 -0.72 9.19
N GLU A 212 -18.30 -1.33 8.28
CA GLU A 212 -19.42 -2.20 8.64
C GLU A 212 -18.94 -3.38 9.49
N TYR A 213 -17.80 -3.98 9.11
CA TYR A 213 -17.14 -5.02 9.90
C TYR A 213 -16.67 -4.50 11.27
N MET A 214 -16.05 -3.32 11.33
CA MET A 214 -15.58 -2.76 12.62
C MET A 214 -16.74 -2.42 13.57
N GLN A 215 -17.86 -1.92 13.04
CA GLN A 215 -19.07 -1.69 13.82
C GLN A 215 -19.68 -3.00 14.32
N ALA A 216 -19.78 -4.02 13.46
CA ALA A 216 -20.24 -5.35 13.83
C ALA A 216 -19.32 -5.98 14.90
N PHE A 217 -18.00 -5.80 14.77
CA PHE A 217 -17.05 -6.27 15.78
C PHE A 217 -17.26 -5.57 17.11
N ALA A 218 -17.35 -4.23 17.12
CA ALA A 218 -17.59 -3.45 18.32
C ALA A 218 -18.88 -3.89 19.05
N GLN A 219 -19.96 -4.12 18.30
CA GLN A 219 -21.20 -4.68 18.85
C GLN A 219 -20.97 -6.10 19.43
N MET A 220 -20.27 -6.98 18.72
CA MET A 220 -19.95 -8.35 19.16
C MET A 220 -19.19 -8.38 20.49
N ILE A 221 -18.25 -7.46 20.69
CA ILE A 221 -17.48 -7.34 21.94
C ILE A 221 -18.14 -6.43 22.99
N LYS A 222 -19.36 -5.92 22.73
CA LYS A 222 -20.11 -4.98 23.58
C LYS A 222 -19.32 -3.71 23.92
N MET A 223 -18.62 -3.17 22.93
CA MET A 223 -17.86 -1.93 23.05
C MET A 223 -18.59 -0.80 22.32
N THR A 224 -18.78 0.32 23.02
CA THR A 224 -19.23 1.57 22.40
C THR A 224 -18.04 2.25 21.71
N LEU A 225 -18.10 2.38 20.38
CA LEU A 225 -17.16 3.20 19.64
C LEU A 225 -17.43 4.68 19.94
N PRO A 226 -16.40 5.52 20.10
CA PRO A 226 -16.60 6.97 20.19
C PRO A 226 -17.38 7.49 18.96
N GLY A 227 -18.26 8.48 19.13
CA GLY A 227 -18.94 9.12 17.98
C GLY A 227 -17.98 9.73 16.95
N ASN A 228 -16.73 9.96 17.36
CA ASN A 228 -15.62 10.46 16.56
C ASN A 228 -14.59 9.37 16.22
N TYR A 229 -14.95 8.08 16.29
CA TYR A 229 -14.05 6.94 16.09
C TYR A 229 -13.28 7.01 14.76
N ARG A 230 -13.90 7.54 13.70
CA ARG A 230 -13.27 7.86 12.40
C ARG A 230 -12.80 9.31 12.21
N GLN A 231 -12.93 10.21 13.20
CA GLN A 231 -12.38 11.57 13.08
C GLN A 231 -10.84 11.57 13.22
N LYS A 232 -10.14 10.79 12.40
CA LYS A 232 -8.96 11.34 11.73
C LYS A 232 -9.48 12.54 10.95
N ASN A 233 -9.04 13.75 11.29
CA ASN A 233 -9.40 14.95 10.54
C ASN A 233 -9.28 14.66 9.02
N PRO A 234 -10.38 14.56 8.27
CA PRO A 234 -10.36 13.88 6.98
C PRO A 234 -9.63 14.74 5.95
N LEU A 235 -9.38 14.16 4.78
CA LEU A 235 -8.85 14.74 3.54
C LEU A 235 -9.10 16.24 3.29
N ALA A 236 -10.18 16.83 3.81
CA ALA A 236 -10.37 18.27 3.92
C ALA A 236 -9.16 19.02 4.48
N LYS A 237 -8.48 18.55 5.54
CA LYS A 237 -7.27 19.21 6.06
C LYS A 237 -6.06 19.08 5.14
N ARG A 238 -5.95 17.99 4.36
CA ARG A 238 -4.88 17.83 3.36
C ARG A 238 -5.18 18.69 2.13
N ALA A 239 -6.43 18.74 1.66
CA ALA A 239 -6.86 19.62 0.60
C ALA A 239 -6.72 21.11 0.99
N GLU A 240 -7.09 21.45 2.22
CA GLU A 240 -6.91 22.79 2.79
C GLU A 240 -5.42 23.14 2.95
N LEU A 241 -4.59 22.17 3.38
CA LEU A 241 -3.14 22.35 3.45
C LEU A 241 -2.51 22.49 2.07
N MET A 242 -2.97 21.73 1.07
CA MET A 242 -2.52 21.85 -0.32
C MET A 242 -2.97 23.18 -0.94
N ALA A 243 -4.18 23.65 -0.65
CA ALA A 243 -4.64 24.98 -1.06
C ALA A 243 -3.81 26.10 -0.41
N LYS A 244 -3.42 25.92 0.86
CA LYS A 244 -2.48 26.82 1.55
C LYS A 244 -1.07 26.75 0.93
N ALA A 245 -0.60 25.55 0.57
CA ALA A 245 0.70 25.37 -0.09
C ALA A 245 0.73 26.05 -1.47
N GLU A 246 -0.36 25.96 -2.23
CA GLU A 246 -0.47 26.63 -3.53
C GLU A 246 -0.46 28.17 -3.40
N LYS A 247 -1.15 28.73 -2.39
CA LYS A 247 -1.05 30.17 -2.08
C LYS A 247 0.38 30.60 -1.76
N VAL A 248 1.12 29.79 -1.00
CA VAL A 248 2.54 30.03 -0.70
C VAL A 248 3.39 29.96 -1.97
N LYS A 249 3.11 29.01 -2.87
CA LYS A 249 3.80 28.87 -4.15
C LYS A 249 3.63 30.10 -5.02
N VAL A 250 2.40 30.58 -5.20
CA VAL A 250 2.08 31.77 -5.99
C VAL A 250 2.79 33.00 -5.41
N ALA A 251 2.70 33.20 -4.08
CA ALA A 251 3.39 34.31 -3.41
C ALA A 251 4.92 34.27 -3.58
N LEU A 252 5.52 33.07 -3.53
CA LEU A 252 6.95 32.90 -3.78
C LEU A 252 7.33 33.25 -5.23
N LEU A 253 6.56 32.77 -6.21
CA LEU A 253 6.83 33.05 -7.62
C LEU A 253 6.70 34.54 -7.95
N GLU A 254 5.69 35.22 -7.42
CA GLU A 254 5.52 36.66 -7.57
C GLU A 254 6.67 37.44 -6.91
N HIS A 255 7.06 37.03 -5.69
CA HIS A 255 8.19 37.66 -5.00
C HIS A 255 9.52 37.43 -5.71
N ILE A 256 9.77 36.23 -6.26
CA ILE A 256 10.97 35.92 -7.06
C ILE A 256 11.05 36.85 -8.28
N ARG A 257 9.94 37.03 -9.01
CA ARG A 257 9.88 37.92 -10.18
C ARG A 257 10.19 39.37 -9.78
N SER A 258 9.49 39.90 -8.78
CA SER A 258 9.72 41.27 -8.32
C SER A 258 11.12 41.49 -7.75
N SER A 259 11.67 40.52 -7.02
CA SER A 259 13.00 40.62 -6.43
C SER A 259 14.09 40.55 -7.51
N ARG A 260 13.90 39.75 -8.56
CA ARG A 260 14.80 39.73 -9.71
C ARG A 260 14.86 41.11 -10.38
N ASP A 261 13.73 41.77 -10.61
CA ASP A 261 13.72 43.11 -11.20
C ASP A 261 14.51 44.10 -10.35
N GLY A 262 14.41 43.99 -9.01
CA GLY A 262 15.22 44.76 -8.07
C GLY A 262 16.73 44.45 -8.15
N VAL A 263 17.10 43.18 -8.28
CA VAL A 263 18.50 42.75 -8.45
C VAL A 263 19.08 43.24 -9.78
N VAL A 264 18.30 43.19 -10.87
CA VAL A 264 18.69 43.72 -12.19
C VAL A 264 18.87 45.23 -12.11
N ALA A 265 17.95 45.97 -11.50
CA ALA A 265 18.09 47.42 -11.32
C ALA A 265 19.33 47.78 -10.47
N ASN A 266 19.67 46.98 -9.44
CA ASN A 266 20.89 47.17 -8.67
C ASN A 266 22.16 46.88 -9.49
N LEU A 267 22.14 45.88 -10.37
CA LEU A 267 23.22 45.61 -11.31
C LEU A 267 23.42 46.77 -12.29
N ASP A 268 22.34 47.26 -12.89
CA ASP A 268 22.37 48.39 -13.85
C ASP A 268 22.85 49.69 -13.18
N ALA A 269 22.56 49.86 -11.89
CA ALA A 269 23.04 50.98 -11.07
C ALA A 269 24.49 50.79 -10.55
N GLY A 270 25.18 49.70 -10.91
CA GLY A 270 26.55 49.41 -10.49
C GLY A 270 26.71 48.97 -9.04
N LYS A 271 25.63 48.58 -8.36
CA LYS A 271 25.62 48.15 -6.95
C LYS A 271 25.82 46.64 -6.77
N GLY A 272 26.04 45.90 -7.86
CA GLY A 272 26.20 44.45 -7.87
C GLY A 272 24.89 43.69 -7.69
N ALA A 273 24.96 42.35 -7.74
CA ALA A 273 23.81 41.46 -7.56
C ALA A 273 23.42 41.36 -6.07
N THR A 274 22.83 42.43 -5.54
CA THR A 274 22.40 42.49 -4.14
C THR A 274 20.89 42.51 -4.03
N LEU A 275 20.37 41.69 -3.11
CA LEU A 275 18.96 41.68 -2.75
C LEU A 275 18.58 42.98 -2.04
N VAL A 276 17.44 43.55 -2.43
CA VAL A 276 16.86 44.71 -1.75
C VAL A 276 16.42 44.34 -0.33
N LYS A 277 15.89 43.12 -0.15
CA LYS A 277 15.44 42.62 1.14
C LYS A 277 15.39 41.09 1.16
N PHE A 278 15.78 40.48 2.27
CA PHE A 278 15.59 39.05 2.52
C PHE A 278 14.13 38.75 2.87
N LEU A 279 13.57 37.69 2.29
CA LEU A 279 12.23 37.23 2.57
C LEU A 279 12.22 36.33 3.81
N THR A 280 11.69 36.82 4.92
CA THR A 280 11.48 35.99 6.11
C THR A 280 10.22 35.12 5.97
N LYS A 281 10.12 34.04 6.77
CA LYS A 281 8.91 33.19 6.82
C LYS A 281 7.66 33.97 7.25
N THR A 282 7.81 34.97 8.12
CA THR A 282 6.72 35.84 8.57
C THR A 282 6.21 36.72 7.42
N GLU A 283 7.12 37.26 6.63
CA GLU A 283 6.75 38.07 5.46
C GLU A 283 6.13 37.21 4.37
N LEU A 284 6.65 36.01 4.13
CA LEU A 284 6.03 35.05 3.21
C LEU A 284 4.61 34.67 3.66
N ALA A 285 4.38 34.53 4.96
CA ALA A 285 3.06 34.29 5.52
C ALA A 285 2.11 35.45 5.19
N ASN A 286 2.57 36.69 5.40
CA ASN A 286 1.81 37.89 5.06
C ASN A 286 1.49 37.98 3.56
N LEU A 287 2.48 37.71 2.70
CA LEU A 287 2.28 37.70 1.24
C LEU A 287 1.26 36.64 0.79
N ALA A 288 1.27 35.46 1.43
CA ALA A 288 0.33 34.39 1.13
C ALA A 288 -1.06 34.56 1.80
N GLY A 289 -1.24 35.59 2.64
CA GLY A 289 -2.45 35.79 3.45
C GLY A 289 -2.67 34.67 4.48
N LEU A 290 -1.60 34.17 5.09
CA LEU A 290 -1.60 33.05 6.02
C LEU A 290 -0.91 33.41 7.35
N GLU A 291 -1.27 32.69 8.41
CA GLU A 291 -0.54 32.76 9.69
C GLU A 291 0.88 32.16 9.58
N PRO A 292 1.90 32.72 10.26
CA PRO A 292 3.29 32.26 10.15
C PRO A 292 3.52 30.78 10.46
N HIS A 293 2.74 30.19 11.37
CA HIS A 293 2.86 28.78 11.72
C HIS A 293 2.44 27.83 10.57
N ASN A 294 1.65 28.31 9.60
CA ASN A 294 1.25 27.51 8.44
C ASN A 294 2.38 27.33 7.43
N ILE A 295 3.31 28.28 7.30
CA ILE A 295 4.43 28.21 6.35
C ILE A 295 5.31 26.98 6.61
N THR A 296 5.63 26.72 7.87
CA THR A 296 6.44 25.54 8.24
C THR A 296 5.71 24.23 7.92
N ARG A 297 4.37 24.21 7.97
CA ARG A 297 3.58 23.04 7.57
C ARG A 297 3.53 22.87 6.05
N CYS A 298 3.39 23.96 5.30
CA CYS A 298 3.41 23.92 3.83
C CYS A 298 4.75 23.41 3.29
N PHE A 299 5.89 23.83 3.85
CA PHE A 299 7.22 23.32 3.43
C PHE A 299 7.42 21.82 3.66
N ARG A 300 6.74 21.24 4.66
CA ARG A 300 6.76 19.79 4.88
C ARG A 300 5.82 19.05 3.93
N ALA A 301 4.74 19.70 3.50
CA ALA A 301 3.73 19.12 2.62
C ALA A 301 4.17 19.14 1.14
N ASP A 302 4.88 20.19 0.72
CA ASP A 302 5.44 20.32 -0.62
C ASP A 302 6.93 20.75 -0.53
N PRO A 303 7.88 19.82 -0.73
CA PRO A 303 9.31 20.11 -0.72
C PRO A 303 9.75 21.13 -1.76
N GLN A 304 9.00 21.33 -2.86
CA GLN A 304 9.34 22.31 -3.90
C GLN A 304 9.31 23.74 -3.37
N LEU A 305 8.45 24.02 -2.37
CA LEU A 305 8.37 25.34 -1.74
C LEU A 305 9.65 25.74 -1.04
N LYS A 306 10.42 24.78 -0.53
CA LYS A 306 11.71 25.06 0.11
C LYS A 306 12.74 25.53 -0.91
N ILE A 307 12.76 24.89 -2.08
CA ILE A 307 13.64 25.26 -3.19
C ILE A 307 13.29 26.67 -3.69
N LEU A 308 12.01 26.96 -3.89
CA LEU A 308 11.57 28.31 -4.28
C LEU A 308 11.92 29.36 -3.22
N TYR A 309 11.82 29.03 -1.94
CA TYR A 309 12.19 29.92 -0.85
C TYR A 309 13.70 30.18 -0.77
N GLU A 310 14.53 29.19 -1.13
CA GLU A 310 15.98 29.35 -1.26
C GLU A 310 16.31 30.26 -2.46
N ILE A 311 15.71 30.01 -3.64
CA ILE A 311 15.87 30.87 -4.83
C ILE A 311 15.45 32.31 -4.52
N ALA A 312 14.33 32.52 -3.83
CA ALA A 312 13.82 33.85 -3.47
C ALA A 312 14.82 34.69 -2.63
N ASN A 313 15.79 34.04 -1.99
CA ASN A 313 16.73 34.66 -1.06
C ASN A 313 18.19 34.60 -1.55
N ASP A 314 18.42 34.19 -2.79
CA ASP A 314 19.74 34.13 -3.41
C ASP A 314 19.77 34.98 -4.70
N PRO A 315 20.52 36.10 -4.72
CA PRO A 315 20.58 36.99 -5.88
C PRO A 315 21.07 36.29 -7.17
N GLU A 316 21.98 35.32 -7.08
CA GLU A 316 22.52 34.61 -8.24
C GLU A 316 21.48 33.65 -8.82
N GLU A 317 20.78 32.93 -7.95
CA GLU A 317 19.71 32.02 -8.32
C GLU A 317 18.48 32.78 -8.87
N LEU A 318 18.17 33.97 -8.35
CA LEU A 318 17.14 34.86 -8.89
C LEU A 318 17.41 35.24 -10.35
N LEU A 319 18.66 35.58 -10.69
CA LEU A 319 19.04 35.92 -12.06
C LEU A 319 18.97 34.70 -12.99
N ARG A 320 19.27 33.52 -12.46
CA ARG A 320 19.30 32.26 -13.21
C ARG A 320 17.91 31.67 -13.47
N PHE A 321 17.03 31.69 -12.46
CA PHE A 321 15.75 30.97 -12.48
C PHE A 321 14.50 31.85 -12.38
N GLY A 322 14.63 33.15 -12.08
CA GLY A 322 13.49 34.07 -11.94
C GLY A 322 12.85 34.55 -13.26
N LYS A 323 12.87 33.71 -14.32
CA LYS A 323 12.23 34.01 -15.61
C LYS A 323 10.75 33.66 -15.62
#